data_AF-A0A938UQZ0-F1
#
_entry.id   AF-A0A938UQZ0-F1
#
_cell.length_a   1.000
_cell.length_b   1.000
_cell.length_c   1.000
_cell.angle_alpha   90.00
_cell.angle_beta   90.00
_cell.angle_gamma   90.00
#
_symmetry.space_group_name_H-M   'P 1'
#
loop_
_entity.id
_entity.type
_entity.pdbx_description
1 polymer ?
#
loop_
_entity_poly.entity_id
_entity_poly.type
_entity_poly.pdbx_seq_one_letter_code
_entity_poly.pdbx_strand_id
1 'polypeptide(L)'
;VTALRGQAWCARESGEADQALDALQRAREVAAAAGLEGAGLQAAVDEAQVWISRGDLDRAQQRLGDLDLRAALPATAGEALSLRAHIAARQRHWARADELASRALVVLRAAGQPRPLGAALYAAGQIAGALGDGARAGALLGEALGMAVRAGLPEQAMIRATLDRMTQRAPTTKDPP
;
A
#
# COMPACT_ATOMS: atom_id res chain seq x y z
N VAL A 1 15.53 -15.12 4.61
CA VAL A 1 14.25 -14.44 4.27
C VAL A 1 14.46 -12.97 3.89
N THR A 2 15.00 -12.12 4.76
CA THR A 2 15.17 -10.67 4.49
C THR A 2 15.95 -10.34 3.22
N ALA A 3 17.06 -11.02 2.96
CA ALA A 3 17.86 -10.79 1.74
C ALA A 3 17.07 -11.10 0.46
N LEU A 4 16.30 -12.19 0.45
CA LEU A 4 15.46 -12.58 -0.69
C LEU A 4 14.33 -11.57 -0.94
N ARG A 5 13.74 -11.03 0.13
CA ARG A 5 12.76 -9.93 0.01
C ARG A 5 13.39 -8.66 -0.55
N GLY A 6 14.62 -8.34 -0.12
CA GLY A 6 15.39 -7.22 -0.67
C GLY A 6 15.69 -7.40 -2.16
N GLN A 7 16.12 -8.59 -2.57
CA GLN A 7 16.30 -8.94 -3.98
C GLN A 7 15.00 -8.78 -4.77
N ALA A 8 13.88 -9.28 -4.22
CA ALA A 8 12.58 -9.15 -4.86
C ALA A 8 12.13 -7.70 -5.01
N TRP A 9 12.41 -6.86 -4.01
CA TRP A 9 12.13 -5.44 -4.08
C TRP A 9 12.91 -4.78 -5.22
N CYS A 10 14.22 -5.04 -5.33
CA CYS A 10 15.04 -4.52 -6.42
C CYS A 10 14.53 -5.01 -7.79
N ALA A 11 14.27 -6.31 -7.94
CA ALA A 11 13.75 -6.88 -9.17
C ALA A 11 12.41 -6.26 -9.58
N ARG A 12 11.51 -6.01 -8.62
CA ARG A 12 10.23 -5.33 -8.88
C ARG A 12 10.43 -3.90 -9.37
N GLU A 13 11.32 -3.14 -8.73
CA GLU A 13 11.63 -1.76 -9.14
C GLU A 13 12.29 -1.69 -10.52
N SER A 14 13.07 -2.71 -10.89
CA SER A 14 13.65 -2.87 -12.23
C SER A 14 12.66 -3.40 -13.30
N GLY A 15 11.42 -3.74 -12.91
CA GLY A 15 10.42 -4.34 -13.82
C GLY A 15 10.57 -5.84 -14.05
N GLU A 16 11.52 -6.49 -13.39
CA GLU A 16 11.84 -7.93 -13.49
C GLU A 16 10.93 -8.75 -12.57
N ALA A 17 9.63 -8.65 -12.79
CA ALA A 17 8.65 -9.17 -11.83
C ALA A 17 8.64 -10.71 -11.71
N ASP A 18 9.08 -11.48 -12.71
CA ASP A 18 9.24 -12.95 -12.55
C ASP A 18 10.36 -13.29 -11.56
N GLN A 19 11.47 -12.55 -11.61
CA GLN A 19 12.55 -12.73 -10.65
C GLN A 19 12.14 -12.30 -9.24
N ALA A 20 11.32 -11.24 -9.14
CA ALA A 20 10.76 -10.84 -7.86
C ALA A 20 9.88 -11.94 -7.25
N LEU A 21 9.04 -12.59 -8.07
CA LEU A 21 8.19 -13.69 -7.62
C LEU A 21 8.99 -14.93 -7.23
N ASP A 22 10.01 -15.32 -8.01
CA ASP A 22 10.91 -16.43 -7.64
C ASP A 22 11.60 -16.17 -6.30
N ALA A 23 12.16 -14.97 -6.12
CA ALA A 23 12.82 -14.59 -4.88
C ALA A 23 11.85 -14.62 -3.68
N LEU A 24 10.60 -14.20 -3.86
CA LEU A 24 9.57 -14.23 -2.80
C LEU A 24 9.07 -15.64 -2.49
N GLN A 25 8.94 -16.50 -3.50
CA GLN A 25 8.64 -17.91 -3.29
C GLN A 25 9.73 -18.57 -2.45
N ARG A 26 11.01 -18.38 -2.82
CA ARG A 26 12.15 -18.88 -2.05
C ARG A 26 12.19 -18.29 -0.65
N ALA A 27 11.84 -17.01 -0.49
CA ALA A 27 11.77 -16.36 0.82
C ALA A 27 10.75 -17.06 1.74
N ARG A 28 9.60 -17.47 1.19
CA ARG A 28 8.55 -18.19 1.91
C ARG A 28 8.94 -19.62 2.24
N GLU A 29 9.57 -20.34 1.32
CA GLU A 29 10.07 -21.70 1.56
C GLU A 29 11.09 -21.72 2.71
N VAL A 30 12.04 -20.77 2.70
CA VAL A 30 13.02 -20.60 3.78
C VAL A 30 12.34 -20.20 5.09
N ALA A 31 11.35 -19.31 5.04
CA ALA A 31 10.61 -18.91 6.24
C ALA A 31 9.85 -20.11 6.86
N ALA A 32 9.20 -20.93 6.02
CA ALA A 32 8.49 -22.12 6.46
C ALA A 32 9.45 -23.16 7.08
N ALA A 33 10.57 -23.44 6.42
CA ALA A 33 11.59 -24.37 6.94
C ALA A 33 12.19 -23.91 8.28
N ALA A 34 12.24 -22.59 8.51
CA ALA A 34 12.75 -21.98 9.74
C ALA A 34 11.68 -21.69 10.81
N GLY A 35 10.39 -22.02 10.55
CA GLY A 35 9.29 -21.69 11.46
C GLY A 35 9.04 -20.17 11.64
N LEU A 36 9.46 -19.35 10.68
CA LEU A 36 9.34 -17.88 10.71
C LEU A 36 8.05 -17.42 10.03
N GLU A 37 6.91 -17.79 10.60
CA GLU A 37 5.58 -17.55 10.01
C GLU A 37 5.35 -16.09 9.63
N GLY A 38 5.66 -15.14 10.52
CA GLY A 38 5.51 -13.70 10.23
C GLY A 38 6.34 -13.23 9.04
N ALA A 39 7.54 -13.79 8.84
CA ALA A 39 8.39 -13.45 7.70
C ALA A 39 7.86 -14.06 6.39
N GLY A 40 7.24 -15.24 6.47
CA GLY A 40 6.53 -15.86 5.35
C GLY A 40 5.28 -15.08 4.94
N LEU A 41 4.49 -14.62 5.91
CA LEU A 41 3.32 -13.76 5.67
C LEU A 41 3.73 -12.44 4.99
N GLN A 42 4.79 -11.80 5.48
CA GLN A 42 5.27 -10.57 4.84
C GLN A 42 5.76 -10.82 3.41
N ALA A 43 6.46 -11.93 3.14
CA ALA A 43 6.86 -12.26 1.77
C ALA A 43 5.64 -12.51 0.85
N ALA A 44 4.55 -13.05 1.39
CA ALA A 44 3.30 -13.21 0.63
C ALA A 44 2.58 -11.86 0.36
N VAL A 45 2.67 -10.90 1.29
CA VAL A 45 2.19 -9.51 1.07
C VAL A 45 3.01 -8.84 -0.04
N ASP A 46 4.33 -8.96 -0.01
CA ASP A 46 5.21 -8.43 -1.06
C ASP A 46 4.89 -9.07 -2.42
N GLU A 47 4.54 -10.36 -2.45
CA GLU A 47 4.16 -11.08 -3.69
C GLU A 47 2.88 -10.49 -4.30
N ALA A 48 1.88 -10.23 -3.46
CA ALA A 48 0.65 -9.57 -3.90
C ALA A 48 0.94 -8.16 -4.47
N GLN A 49 1.88 -7.42 -3.89
CA GLN A 49 2.30 -6.12 -4.42
C GLN A 49 2.92 -6.24 -5.81
N VAL A 50 3.71 -7.28 -6.09
CA VAL A 50 4.24 -7.56 -7.45
C VAL A 50 3.11 -7.84 -8.43
N TRP A 51 2.13 -8.67 -8.05
CA TRP A 51 0.96 -8.96 -8.89
C TRP A 51 0.14 -7.70 -9.21
N ILE A 52 -0.09 -6.83 -8.22
CA ILE A 52 -0.76 -5.52 -8.43
C ILE A 52 0.02 -4.67 -9.43
N SER A 53 1.35 -4.58 -9.31
CA SER A 53 2.20 -3.82 -10.24
C SER A 53 2.15 -4.36 -11.67
N ARG A 54 1.96 -5.68 -11.84
CA ARG A 54 1.72 -6.32 -13.15
C ARG A 54 0.28 -6.17 -13.68
N GLY A 55 -0.63 -5.69 -12.85
CA GLY A 55 -2.04 -5.58 -13.17
C GLY A 55 -2.85 -6.86 -12.96
N ASP A 56 -2.23 -7.93 -12.48
CA ASP A 56 -2.91 -9.20 -12.15
C ASP A 56 -3.58 -9.10 -10.78
N LEU A 57 -4.76 -8.48 -10.76
CA LEU A 57 -5.50 -8.24 -9.53
C LEU A 57 -6.09 -9.52 -8.94
N ASP A 58 -6.39 -10.53 -9.76
CA ASP A 58 -6.99 -11.79 -9.31
C ASP A 58 -5.99 -12.60 -8.49
N ARG A 59 -4.74 -12.73 -8.97
CA ARG A 59 -3.67 -13.38 -8.21
C ARG A 59 -3.32 -12.60 -6.94
N ALA A 60 -3.28 -11.27 -7.02
CA ALA A 60 -3.05 -10.45 -5.83
C ALA A 60 -4.16 -10.64 -4.78
N GLN A 61 -5.42 -10.67 -5.22
CA GLN A 61 -6.58 -10.85 -4.35
C GLN A 61 -6.58 -12.24 -3.71
N GLN A 62 -6.32 -13.28 -4.49
CA GLN A 62 -6.18 -14.64 -3.98
C GLN A 62 -5.06 -14.74 -2.95
N ARG A 63 -3.86 -14.25 -3.30
CA ARG A 63 -2.69 -14.28 -2.42
C ARG A 63 -2.96 -13.59 -1.09
N LEU A 64 -3.60 -12.43 -1.11
CA LEU A 64 -3.97 -11.71 0.10
C LEU A 64 -5.09 -12.41 0.85
N GLY A 65 -6.06 -13.01 0.14
CA GLY A 65 -7.21 -13.73 0.71
C GLY A 65 -6.80 -14.94 1.57
N ASP A 66 -5.74 -15.63 1.17
CA ASP A 66 -5.21 -16.82 1.85
C ASP A 66 -4.45 -16.50 3.16
N LEU A 67 -4.20 -15.21 3.45
CA LEU A 67 -3.45 -14.81 4.64
C LEU A 67 -4.33 -14.83 5.90
N ASP A 68 -3.87 -15.55 6.93
CA ASP A 68 -4.38 -15.33 8.29
C ASP A 68 -3.73 -14.08 8.90
N LEU A 69 -4.43 -12.95 8.79
CA LEU A 69 -3.96 -11.68 9.33
C LEU A 69 -3.96 -11.64 10.86
N ARG A 70 -4.56 -12.61 11.56
CA ARG A 70 -4.50 -12.69 13.03
C ARG A 70 -3.13 -13.21 13.51
N ALA A 71 -2.48 -14.02 12.69
CA ALA A 71 -1.12 -14.52 12.92
C ALA A 71 -0.03 -13.53 12.44
N ALA A 72 -0.41 -12.49 11.69
CA ALA A 72 0.51 -11.50 11.16
C ALA A 72 0.93 -10.46 12.22
N LEU A 73 2.17 -9.95 12.09
CA LEU A 73 2.57 -8.73 12.78
C LEU A 73 1.64 -7.57 12.35
N PRO A 74 1.37 -6.59 13.24
CA PRO A 74 0.48 -5.46 12.92
C PRO A 74 0.87 -4.73 11.63
N ALA A 75 2.16 -4.49 11.39
CA ALA A 75 2.63 -3.86 10.16
C ALA A 75 2.23 -4.66 8.91
N THR A 76 2.49 -5.97 8.90
CA THR A 76 2.14 -6.89 7.81
C THR A 76 0.63 -6.96 7.59
N ALA A 77 -0.16 -7.04 8.67
CA ALA A 77 -1.62 -7.03 8.57
C ALA A 77 -2.16 -5.72 7.99
N GLY A 78 -1.59 -4.59 8.42
CA GLY A 78 -1.93 -3.26 7.92
C GLY A 78 -1.58 -3.08 6.45
N GLU A 79 -0.40 -3.54 6.02
CA GLU A 79 0.00 -3.54 4.60
C GLU A 79 -0.95 -4.39 3.76
N ALA A 80 -1.26 -5.62 4.20
CA ALA A 80 -2.21 -6.49 3.49
C ALA A 80 -3.60 -5.84 3.33
N LEU A 81 -4.10 -5.16 4.37
CA LEU A 81 -5.36 -4.42 4.31
C LEU A 81 -5.28 -3.24 3.32
N SER A 82 -4.16 -2.51 3.30
CA SER A 82 -3.92 -1.42 2.35
C SER A 82 -3.92 -1.91 0.90
N LEU A 83 -3.28 -3.05 0.63
CA LEU A 83 -3.28 -3.67 -0.71
C LEU A 83 -4.67 -4.16 -1.12
N ARG A 84 -5.42 -4.77 -0.20
CA ARG A 84 -6.83 -5.14 -0.45
C ARG A 84 -7.69 -3.91 -0.75
N ALA A 85 -7.45 -2.78 -0.08
CA ALA A 85 -8.14 -1.52 -0.38
C ALA A 85 -7.82 -1.02 -1.79
N HIS A 86 -6.55 -1.08 -2.20
CA HIS A 86 -6.12 -0.70 -3.55
C HIS A 86 -6.77 -1.60 -4.63
N ILE A 87 -6.82 -2.92 -4.41
CA ILE A 87 -7.52 -3.84 -5.32
C ILE A 87 -9.00 -3.49 -5.43
N ALA A 88 -9.68 -3.30 -4.29
CA ALA A 88 -11.10 -2.91 -4.27
C ALA A 88 -11.35 -1.58 -5.00
N ALA A 89 -10.47 -0.59 -4.84
CA ALA A 89 -10.55 0.68 -5.55
C ALA A 89 -10.39 0.50 -7.07
N ARG A 90 -9.43 -0.32 -7.51
CA ARG A 90 -9.24 -0.64 -8.93
C ARG A 90 -10.43 -1.39 -9.54
N GLN A 91 -11.12 -2.19 -8.75
CA GLN A 91 -12.38 -2.85 -9.12
C GLN A 91 -13.62 -1.94 -8.94
N ARG A 92 -13.44 -0.65 -8.59
CA ARG A 92 -14.51 0.34 -8.37
C ARG A 92 -15.43 0.02 -7.18
N HIS A 93 -15.01 -0.86 -6.28
CA HIS A 93 -15.68 -1.16 -5.02
C HIS A 93 -15.32 -0.12 -3.95
N TRP A 94 -15.71 1.14 -4.19
CA TRP A 94 -15.21 2.29 -3.41
C TRP A 94 -15.54 2.25 -1.92
N ALA A 95 -16.76 1.84 -1.54
CA ALA A 95 -17.13 1.72 -0.12
C ALA A 95 -16.26 0.68 0.61
N ARG A 96 -16.01 -0.45 -0.06
CA ARG A 96 -15.14 -1.50 0.47
C ARG A 96 -13.69 -1.04 0.54
N ALA A 97 -13.23 -0.29 -0.45
CA ALA A 97 -11.89 0.29 -0.46
C ALA A 97 -11.70 1.25 0.72
N ASP A 98 -12.66 2.12 1.00
CA ASP A 98 -12.58 3.07 2.12
C ASP A 98 -12.59 2.38 3.49
N GLU A 99 -13.42 1.35 3.67
CA GLU A 99 -13.45 0.55 4.90
C GLU A 99 -12.08 -0.13 5.14
N LEU A 100 -11.54 -0.78 4.10
CA LEU A 100 -10.26 -1.48 4.19
C LEU A 100 -9.10 -0.51 4.43
N ALA A 101 -9.08 0.64 3.74
CA ALA A 101 -8.08 1.68 3.94
C ALA A 101 -8.12 2.25 5.35
N SER A 102 -9.31 2.52 5.88
CA SER A 102 -9.49 3.02 7.26
C SER A 102 -8.97 2.03 8.29
N ARG A 103 -9.27 0.74 8.12
CA ARG A 103 -8.74 -0.33 8.99
C ARG A 103 -7.22 -0.45 8.88
N ALA A 104 -6.65 -0.35 7.69
CA ALA A 104 -5.20 -0.37 7.49
C ALA A 104 -4.53 0.77 8.27
N LEU A 105 -5.07 1.99 8.20
CA LEU A 105 -4.52 3.15 8.92
C LEU A 105 -4.54 2.97 10.45
N VAL A 106 -5.62 2.43 11.01
CA VAL A 106 -5.69 2.16 12.45
C VAL A 106 -4.57 1.23 12.89
N VAL A 107 -4.39 0.12 12.18
CA VAL A 107 -3.37 -0.88 12.51
C VAL A 107 -1.95 -0.33 12.28
N LEU A 108 -1.71 0.37 11.17
CA LEU A 108 -0.39 0.89 10.82
C LEU A 108 0.05 2.06 11.72
N ARG A 109 -0.88 2.90 12.18
CA ARG A 109 -0.58 3.93 13.19
C ARG A 109 -0.13 3.31 14.50
N ALA A 110 -0.80 2.25 14.95
CA ALA A 110 -0.40 1.52 16.14
C ALA A 110 0.95 0.79 15.97
N ALA A 111 1.26 0.31 14.76
CA ALA A 111 2.52 -0.36 14.44
C ALA A 111 3.74 0.58 14.40
N GLY A 112 3.53 1.89 14.21
CA GLY A 112 4.60 2.91 14.26
C GLY A 112 5.63 2.85 13.13
N GLN A 113 5.40 2.06 12.06
CA GLN A 113 6.34 1.96 10.94
C GLN A 113 6.07 3.05 9.89
N PRO A 114 7.02 3.97 9.63
CA PRO A 114 6.75 5.17 8.84
C PRO A 114 6.51 4.88 7.36
N ARG A 115 7.23 3.92 6.78
CA ARG A 115 7.10 3.58 5.35
C ARG A 115 5.73 2.95 5.02
N PRO A 116 5.32 1.85 5.69
CA PRO A 116 4.00 1.24 5.47
C PRO A 116 2.84 2.21 5.72
N LEU A 117 2.93 3.01 6.79
CA LEU A 117 1.91 4.00 7.12
C LEU A 117 1.82 5.09 6.05
N GLY A 118 2.94 5.63 5.58
CA GLY A 118 2.97 6.64 4.52
C GLY A 118 2.32 6.14 3.22
N ALA A 119 2.62 4.90 2.82
CA ALA A 119 1.99 4.29 1.64
C ALA A 119 0.48 4.10 1.81
N ALA A 120 0.03 3.67 2.99
CA ALA A 120 -1.40 3.52 3.29
C ALA A 120 -2.14 4.86 3.35
N LEU A 121 -1.53 5.90 3.93
CA LEU A 121 -2.08 7.26 3.94
C LEU A 121 -2.24 7.79 2.51
N TYR A 122 -1.24 7.56 1.65
CA TYR A 122 -1.32 7.93 0.24
C TYR A 122 -2.48 7.23 -0.47
N ALA A 123 -2.60 5.90 -0.31
CA ALA A 123 -3.70 5.12 -0.90
C ALA A 123 -5.08 5.58 -0.40
N ALA A 124 -5.23 5.76 0.91
CA ALA A 124 -6.47 6.25 1.51
C ALA A 124 -6.84 7.66 1.02
N GLY A 125 -5.85 8.54 0.84
CA GLY A 125 -6.07 9.87 0.29
C GLY A 125 -6.61 9.84 -1.14
N GLN A 126 -6.05 8.95 -2.00
CA GLN A 126 -6.57 8.75 -3.35
C GLN A 126 -8.00 8.20 -3.35
N ILE A 127 -8.31 7.24 -2.47
CA ILE A 127 -9.66 6.66 -2.33
C ILE A 127 -10.67 7.73 -1.87
N ALA A 128 -10.32 8.55 -0.87
CA ALA A 128 -11.16 9.65 -0.41
C ALA A 128 -11.42 10.67 -1.54
N GLY A 129 -10.40 11.01 -2.33
CA GLY A 129 -10.56 11.89 -3.48
C GLY A 129 -11.48 11.31 -4.56
N ALA A 130 -11.38 10.00 -4.83
CA ALA A 130 -12.27 9.32 -5.76
C ALA A 130 -13.73 9.26 -5.29
N LEU A 131 -13.95 9.28 -3.98
CA LEU A 131 -15.27 9.39 -3.34
C LEU A 131 -15.79 10.84 -3.27
N GLY A 132 -15.01 11.83 -3.72
CA GLY A 132 -15.37 13.25 -3.67
C GLY A 132 -15.09 13.95 -2.34
N ASP A 133 -14.48 13.25 -1.37
CA ASP A 133 -14.09 13.84 -0.08
C ASP A 133 -12.70 14.49 -0.18
N GLY A 134 -12.67 15.67 -0.81
CA GLY A 134 -11.44 16.44 -1.04
C GLY A 134 -10.76 16.89 0.25
N ALA A 135 -11.53 17.17 1.30
CA ALA A 135 -10.99 17.60 2.59
C ALA A 135 -10.20 16.46 3.27
N ARG A 136 -10.81 15.27 3.36
CA ARG A 136 -10.15 14.08 3.91
C ARG A 136 -8.97 13.65 3.06
N ALA A 137 -9.11 13.70 1.73
CA ALA A 137 -8.03 13.39 0.81
C ALA A 137 -6.81 14.31 1.02
N GLY A 138 -7.03 15.62 1.12
CA GLY A 138 -5.97 16.59 1.40
C GLY A 138 -5.27 16.35 2.74
N ALA A 139 -6.04 16.06 3.81
CA ALA A 139 -5.48 15.74 5.12
C ALA A 139 -4.59 14.49 5.10
N LEU A 140 -5.08 13.39 4.49
CA LEU A 140 -4.35 12.13 4.40
C LEU A 140 -3.08 12.25 3.56
N LEU A 141 -3.16 12.92 2.41
CA LEU A 141 -2.02 13.16 1.54
C LEU A 141 -1.00 14.11 2.18
N GLY A 142 -1.45 15.12 2.92
CA GLY A 142 -0.59 16.02 3.69
C GLY A 142 0.18 15.30 4.80
N GLU A 143 -0.48 14.41 5.53
CA GLU A 143 0.16 13.54 6.53
C GLU A 143 1.21 12.63 5.87
N ALA A 144 0.85 11.97 4.75
CA ALA A 144 1.77 11.13 3.98
C ALA A 144 3.00 11.90 3.50
N LEU A 145 2.82 13.12 2.97
CA LEU A 145 3.91 13.98 2.51
C LEU A 145 4.83 14.38 3.66
N GLY A 146 4.27 14.82 4.79
CA GLY A 146 5.04 15.21 5.96
C GLY A 146 5.90 14.07 6.50
N MET A 147 5.37 12.84 6.46
CA MET A 147 6.15 11.64 6.80
C MET A 147 7.26 11.36 5.80
N ALA A 148 6.95 11.40 4.49
CA ALA A 148 7.91 11.13 3.44
C ALA A 148 9.09 12.12 3.48
N VAL A 149 8.81 13.41 3.69
CA VAL A 149 9.83 14.46 3.84
C VAL A 149 10.72 14.20 5.05
N ARG A 150 10.14 13.94 6.22
CA ARG A 150 10.92 13.67 7.45
C ARG A 150 11.80 12.44 7.33
N ALA A 151 11.34 11.43 6.60
CA ALA A 151 12.06 10.18 6.42
C ALA A 151 12.98 10.17 5.19
N GLY A 152 13.08 11.27 4.43
CA GLY A 152 13.92 11.35 3.22
C GLY A 152 13.47 10.40 2.11
N LEU A 153 12.19 10.09 2.05
CA LEU A 153 11.62 9.09 1.15
C LEU A 153 11.36 9.67 -0.26
N PRO A 154 11.75 8.97 -1.34
CA PRO A 154 11.57 9.46 -2.73
C PRO A 154 10.10 9.67 -3.11
N GLU A 155 9.17 9.00 -2.43
CA GLU A 155 7.72 9.05 -2.64
C GLU A 155 7.15 10.47 -2.45
N GLN A 156 7.87 11.38 -1.76
CA GLN A 156 7.47 12.77 -1.54
C GLN A 156 7.14 13.55 -2.84
N ALA A 157 7.86 13.30 -3.94
CA ALA A 157 7.64 14.01 -5.21
C ALA A 157 6.29 13.64 -5.82
N MET A 158 5.94 12.35 -5.77
CA MET A 158 4.69 11.81 -6.28
C MET A 158 3.48 12.25 -5.44
N ILE A 159 3.62 12.26 -4.11
CA ILE A 159 2.55 12.74 -3.20
C ILE A 159 2.25 14.22 -3.46
N ARG A 160 3.30 15.06 -3.59
CA ARG A 160 3.16 16.49 -3.89
C ARG A 160 2.46 16.75 -5.22
N ALA A 161 2.88 16.06 -6.29
CA ALA A 161 2.22 16.17 -7.59
C ALA A 161 0.72 15.78 -7.52
N THR A 162 0.36 14.83 -6.65
CA THR A 162 -1.05 14.44 -6.44
C THR A 162 -1.84 15.56 -5.76
N LEU A 163 -1.29 16.16 -4.70
CA LEU A 163 -1.88 17.31 -4.03
C LEU A 163 -2.07 18.51 -4.97
N ASP A 164 -1.06 18.83 -5.77
CA ASP A 164 -1.10 19.95 -6.72
C ASP A 164 -2.22 19.78 -7.77
N ARG A 165 -2.43 18.54 -8.25
CA ARG A 165 -3.54 18.24 -9.17
C ARG A 165 -4.90 18.39 -8.50
N MET A 166 -5.01 18.10 -7.20
CA MET A 166 -6.26 18.25 -6.46
C MET A 166 -6.61 19.71 -6.22
N THR A 167 -5.63 20.55 -5.87
CA THR A 167 -5.85 22.00 -5.69
C THR A 167 -6.19 22.67 -7.01
N GLN A 168 -5.58 22.26 -8.12
CA GLN A 168 -5.91 22.75 -9.47
C GLN A 168 -7.28 22.29 -9.98
N ARG A 169 -7.85 21.20 -9.43
CA ARG A 169 -9.18 20.68 -9.78
C ARG A 169 -10.30 21.21 -8.89
N ALA A 170 -9.99 21.92 -7.80
CA ALA A 170 -11.01 22.59 -7.01
C ALA A 170 -11.65 23.68 -7.90
N PRO A 171 -12.99 23.72 -8.04
CA PRO A 171 -13.62 24.80 -8.78
C PRO A 171 -13.22 26.11 -8.11
N THR A 172 -12.69 27.05 -8.88
CA THR A 172 -12.49 28.42 -8.43
C THR A 172 -13.88 28.99 -8.11
N THR A 173 -14.33 28.86 -6.86
CA THR A 173 -15.43 29.66 -6.34
C THR A 173 -14.97 31.10 -6.28
N LYS A 174 -15.09 31.78 -7.42
CA LYS A 174 -15.06 33.23 -7.54
C LYS A 174 -15.73 33.64 -8.85
N ASP A 175 -17.05 33.59 -8.84
CA ASP A 175 -17.84 34.60 -9.56
C ASP A 175 -18.50 35.47 -8.47
N PRO A 176 -18.02 36.70 -8.23
CA PRO A 176 -18.86 37.73 -7.67
C PRO A 176 -19.69 38.40 -8.80
N PRO A 177 -20.83 39.03 -8.44
CA PRO A 177 -21.87 39.45 -9.37
C PRO A 177 -21.45 40.51 -10.40
#